data_AF-A0A7C4AU77-F1
#
_entry.id   AF-A0A7C4AU77-F1
#
_cell.length_a   1.000
_cell.length_b   1.000
_cell.length_c   1.000
_cell.angle_alpha   90.00
_cell.angle_beta   90.00
_cell.angle_gamma   90.00
#
_symmetry.space_group_name_H-M   'P 1'
#
loop_
_entity.id
_entity.type
_entity.pdbx_description
1 polymer ?
#
loop_
_entity_poly.entity_id
_entity_poly.type
_entity_poly.pdbx_seq_one_letter_code
_entity_poly.pdbx_strand_id
1 'polypeptide(L)'
;MLFNPIFFTIFIPLLAGLVYFIMAAEINRLGKVRKIIFGEIGYKKVFVAFLLFGIYFITRPLQNLLGPHPWPMIINCARQFFLMAVISPAILVGIFHWIPAEKGTPKSAVVAAYTIGIIMALIFIAINRIGISGSQRLGTFAGLNLYDAVWFSAPLPHQSEIIFIHLITQLISPVGFFLLAAAYVRHRRYNYPLSSVYNLMPKKWKYLESGLFLFAFSLIVAGLAAFFGQYYTYLWVIYFSAAIVAGVIELIGIKLPPREAPQDLKNS
;
A
#
# COMPACT_ATOMS: atom_id res chain seq x y z
N MET A 1 15.59 28.17 0.84
CA MET A 1 14.29 28.16 1.55
C MET A 1 13.25 27.53 0.64
N LEU A 2 13.03 26.20 0.65
CA LEU A 2 12.04 25.58 -0.26
C LEU A 2 11.48 24.21 0.18
N PHE A 3 11.75 23.79 1.42
CA PHE A 3 11.13 22.59 1.98
C PHE A 3 10.44 22.97 3.27
N ASN A 4 9.10 22.96 3.29
CA ASN A 4 8.33 23.07 4.52
C ASN A 4 8.07 21.63 5.02
N PRO A 5 8.79 21.16 6.05
CA PRO A 5 8.69 19.79 6.57
C PRO A 5 7.26 19.39 6.93
N ILE A 6 6.48 20.38 7.36
CA ILE A 6 5.13 20.22 7.88
C ILE A 6 4.18 19.86 6.74
N PHE A 7 4.32 20.52 5.59
CA PHE A 7 3.50 20.23 4.41
C PHE A 7 3.67 18.78 3.96
N PHE A 8 4.90 18.31 3.83
CA PHE A 8 5.19 16.95 3.37
C PHE A 8 4.85 15.87 4.39
N THR A 9 4.88 16.20 5.68
CA THR A 9 4.64 15.23 6.76
C THR A 9 3.16 15.10 7.12
N ILE A 10 2.38 16.18 6.97
CA ILE A 10 0.95 16.19 7.31
C ILE A 10 0.09 16.12 6.06
N PHE A 11 0.28 17.04 5.11
CA PHE A 11 -0.65 17.21 4.00
C PHE A 11 -0.59 16.07 2.99
N ILE A 12 0.62 15.65 2.60
CA ILE A 12 0.78 14.58 1.59
C ILE A 12 0.18 13.25 2.05
N PRO A 13 0.40 12.75 3.30
CA PRO A 13 -0.26 11.54 3.76
C PRO A 13 -1.78 11.68 3.90
N LEU A 14 -2.29 12.85 4.31
CA LEU A 14 -3.73 13.10 4.36
C LEU A 14 -4.35 13.06 2.96
N LEU A 15 -3.69 13.68 1.97
CA LEU A 15 -4.13 13.65 0.58
C LEU A 15 -4.11 12.22 0.02
N ALA A 16 -3.05 11.46 0.30
CA ALA A 16 -3.00 10.04 -0.04
C ALA A 16 -4.19 9.29 0.59
N GLY A 17 -4.43 9.45 1.88
CA GLY A 17 -5.55 8.80 2.55
C GLY A 17 -6.92 9.16 1.95
N LEU A 18 -7.13 10.44 1.63
CA LEU A 18 -8.34 10.93 0.98
C LEU A 18 -8.60 10.25 -0.36
N VAL A 19 -7.57 10.10 -1.21
CA VAL A 19 -7.68 9.40 -2.50
C VAL A 19 -8.20 7.98 -2.31
N TYR A 20 -7.63 7.23 -1.35
CA TYR A 20 -8.06 5.85 -1.09
C TYR A 20 -9.45 5.76 -0.44
N PHE A 21 -9.85 6.74 0.40
CA PHE A 21 -11.24 6.82 0.87
C PHE A 21 -12.22 7.11 -0.27
N ILE A 22 -11.87 7.98 -1.23
CA ILE A 22 -12.68 8.22 -2.42
C ILE A 22 -12.82 6.92 -3.24
N MET A 23 -11.73 6.16 -3.42
CA MET A 23 -11.77 4.86 -4.09
C MET A 23 -12.67 3.86 -3.36
N ALA A 24 -12.59 3.79 -2.04
CA ALA A 24 -13.47 2.94 -1.23
C ALA A 24 -14.94 3.35 -1.39
N ALA A 25 -15.25 4.64 -1.32
CA ALA A 25 -16.60 5.16 -1.53
C ALA A 25 -17.13 4.82 -2.94
N GLU A 26 -16.28 4.96 -3.97
CA GLU A 26 -16.65 4.67 -5.35
C GLU A 26 -16.90 3.16 -5.57
N ILE A 27 -16.08 2.30 -4.98
CA ILE A 27 -16.30 0.85 -4.99
C ILE A 27 -17.61 0.48 -4.31
N ASN A 28 -17.93 1.09 -3.16
CA ASN A 28 -19.21 0.86 -2.48
C ASN A 28 -20.40 1.32 -3.35
N ARG A 29 -20.29 2.49 -4.00
CA ARG A 29 -21.30 3.02 -4.91
C ARG A 29 -21.53 2.10 -6.11
N LEU A 30 -20.45 1.69 -6.78
CA LEU A 30 -20.51 0.82 -7.96
C LEU A 30 -20.90 -0.62 -7.60
N GLY A 31 -20.47 -1.12 -6.45
CA GLY A 31 -20.81 -2.45 -5.95
C GLY A 31 -22.32 -2.64 -5.81
N LYS A 32 -23.05 -1.63 -5.31
CA LYS A 32 -24.52 -1.67 -5.20
C LYS A 32 -25.22 -1.93 -6.55
N VAL A 33 -24.64 -1.46 -7.66
CA VAL A 33 -25.22 -1.57 -9.01
C VAL A 33 -24.65 -2.75 -9.79
N ARG A 34 -23.41 -3.17 -9.50
CA ARG A 34 -22.63 -4.13 -10.32
C ARG A 34 -22.39 -5.49 -9.63
N LYS A 35 -23.07 -5.78 -8.52
CA LYS A 35 -23.02 -7.07 -7.78
C LYS A 35 -23.19 -8.31 -8.68
N ILE A 36 -23.95 -8.17 -9.77
CA ILE A 36 -24.27 -9.23 -10.74
C ILE A 36 -23.03 -9.71 -11.52
N ILE A 37 -21.99 -8.88 -11.66
CA ILE A 37 -20.92 -9.10 -12.65
C ILE A 37 -19.60 -9.66 -12.07
N PHE A 38 -19.23 -9.31 -10.84
CA PHE A 38 -17.93 -9.69 -10.25
C PHE A 38 -18.02 -10.45 -8.92
N GLY A 39 -19.22 -10.87 -8.52
CA GLY A 39 -19.46 -11.50 -7.23
C GLY A 39 -19.32 -10.53 -6.06
N GLU A 40 -20.25 -10.61 -5.10
CA GLU A 40 -20.32 -9.71 -3.95
C GLU A 40 -19.06 -9.73 -3.08
N ILE A 41 -18.37 -10.88 -3.05
CA ILE A 41 -17.16 -11.11 -2.24
C ILE A 41 -15.98 -10.28 -2.76
N GLY A 42 -15.82 -10.12 -4.07
CA GLY A 42 -14.71 -9.36 -4.67
C GLY A 42 -14.82 -7.87 -4.34
N TYR A 43 -16.00 -7.28 -4.56
CA TYR A 43 -16.27 -5.88 -4.25
C TYR A 43 -16.08 -5.56 -2.76
N LYS A 44 -16.54 -6.43 -1.86
CA LYS A 44 -16.36 -6.24 -0.42
C LYS A 44 -14.88 -6.27 -0.01
N LYS A 45 -14.09 -7.18 -0.56
CA LYS A 45 -12.65 -7.27 -0.27
C LYS A 45 -11.88 -6.05 -0.79
N VAL A 46 -12.17 -5.59 -2.02
CA VAL A 46 -11.54 -4.40 -2.60
C VAL A 46 -11.93 -3.14 -1.83
N PHE A 47 -13.20 -3.01 -1.42
CA PHE A 47 -13.65 -1.92 -0.54
C PHE A 47 -12.84 -1.87 0.75
N VAL A 48 -12.70 -3.01 1.43
CA VAL A 48 -11.92 -3.11 2.67
C VAL A 48 -10.47 -2.74 2.41
N ALA A 49 -9.83 -3.25 1.35
CA ALA A 49 -8.44 -2.92 1.03
C ALA A 49 -8.21 -1.41 0.86
N PHE A 50 -9.07 -0.71 0.11
CA PHE A 50 -8.94 0.75 -0.05
C PHE A 50 -9.23 1.51 1.23
N LEU A 51 -10.21 1.07 2.02
CA LEU A 51 -10.47 1.65 3.34
C LEU A 51 -9.25 1.52 4.25
N LEU A 52 -8.62 0.35 4.28
CA LEU A 52 -7.44 0.08 5.09
C LEU A 52 -6.22 0.90 4.64
N PHE A 53 -6.01 1.07 3.34
CA PHE A 53 -4.99 1.99 2.83
C PHE A 53 -5.29 3.43 3.24
N GLY A 54 -6.53 3.88 3.13
CA GLY A 54 -6.96 5.20 3.59
C GLY A 54 -6.55 5.46 5.04
N ILE A 55 -6.89 4.53 5.94
CA ILE A 55 -6.49 4.55 7.36
C ILE A 55 -4.97 4.55 7.53
N TYR A 56 -4.25 3.68 6.81
CA TYR A 56 -2.79 3.61 6.88
C TYR A 56 -2.09 4.93 6.50
N PHE A 57 -2.64 5.64 5.51
CA PHE A 57 -2.11 6.93 5.06
C PHE A 57 -2.42 8.07 6.04
N ILE A 58 -3.68 8.20 6.48
CA ILE A 58 -4.07 9.28 7.41
C ILE A 58 -3.51 9.13 8.83
N THR A 59 -2.99 7.95 9.18
CA THR A 59 -2.38 7.72 10.50
C THR A 59 -0.91 8.15 10.56
N ARG A 60 -0.28 8.56 9.45
CA ARG A 60 1.08 9.11 9.48
C ARG A 60 1.17 10.39 10.32
N PRO A 61 0.33 11.43 10.14
CA PRO A 61 0.37 12.62 10.98
C PRO A 61 0.26 12.33 12.48
N LEU A 62 -0.50 11.30 12.86
CA LEU A 62 -0.60 10.87 14.26
C LEU A 62 0.77 10.47 14.84
N GLN A 63 1.61 9.80 14.04
CA GLN A 63 2.99 9.48 14.43
C GLN A 63 3.78 10.74 14.82
N ASN A 64 3.53 11.85 14.12
CA ASN A 64 4.30 13.08 14.29
C ASN A 64 3.75 14.00 15.39
N LEU A 65 2.45 13.86 15.71
CA LEU A 65 1.72 14.71 16.65
C LEU A 65 1.72 14.19 18.09
N LEU A 66 1.92 12.89 18.31
CA LEU A 66 1.85 12.28 19.65
C LEU A 66 3.04 12.58 20.58
N GLY A 67 3.96 13.44 20.15
CA GLY A 67 5.12 13.86 20.94
C GLY A 67 6.40 13.08 20.63
N PRO A 68 7.42 13.19 21.49
CA PRO A 68 8.73 12.59 21.25
C PRO A 68 8.72 11.07 21.42
N HIS A 69 9.89 10.45 21.23
CA HIS A 69 10.14 9.05 21.52
C HIS A 69 9.56 8.64 22.89
N PRO A 70 8.83 7.51 23.01
CA PRO A 70 8.77 6.39 22.06
C PRO A 70 7.61 6.43 21.06
N TRP A 71 6.76 7.46 21.06
CA TRP A 71 5.51 7.46 20.27
C TRP A 71 5.72 7.32 18.75
N PRO A 72 6.66 8.05 18.12
CA PRO A 72 6.91 7.90 16.69
C PRO A 72 7.31 6.47 16.31
N MET A 73 8.08 5.78 17.16
CA MET A 73 8.47 4.38 16.97
C MET A 73 7.26 3.45 17.05
N ILE A 74 6.44 3.58 18.10
CA ILE A 74 5.27 2.72 18.32
C ILE A 74 4.29 2.83 17.15
N ILE A 75 3.96 4.06 16.73
CA ILE A 75 3.04 4.28 15.61
C ILE A 75 3.65 3.80 14.29
N ASN A 76 4.95 4.02 14.05
CA ASN A 76 5.62 3.48 12.87
C ASN A 76 5.51 1.94 12.81
N CYS A 77 5.84 1.28 13.92
CA CYS A 77 5.75 -0.18 14.03
C CYS A 77 4.33 -0.69 13.83
N ALA A 78 3.32 -0.06 14.44
CA ALA A 78 1.92 -0.45 14.27
C ALA A 78 1.44 -0.25 12.81
N ARG A 79 1.79 0.88 12.19
CA ARG A 79 1.44 1.17 10.79
C ARG A 79 2.09 0.18 9.84
N GLN A 80 3.37 -0.12 10.03
CA GLN A 80 4.10 -1.06 9.19
C GLN A 80 3.64 -2.50 9.40
N PHE A 81 3.34 -2.90 10.64
CA PHE A 81 2.68 -4.17 10.89
C PHE A 81 1.39 -4.29 10.10
N PHE A 82 0.56 -3.25 10.13
CA PHE A 82 -0.70 -3.24 9.40
C PHE A 82 -0.49 -3.34 7.88
N LEU A 83 0.49 -2.61 7.34
CA LEU A 83 0.83 -2.68 5.92
C LEU A 83 1.35 -4.07 5.51
N MET A 84 2.27 -4.65 6.28
CA MET A 84 2.99 -5.88 5.95
C MET A 84 2.20 -7.16 6.24
N ALA A 85 1.43 -7.17 7.34
CA ALA A 85 0.73 -8.36 7.82
C ALA A 85 -0.77 -8.39 7.46
N VAL A 86 -1.36 -7.24 7.11
CA VAL A 86 -2.80 -7.15 6.82
C VAL A 86 -3.07 -6.66 5.41
N ILE A 87 -2.57 -5.48 5.03
CA ILE A 87 -2.89 -4.84 3.76
C ILE A 87 -2.26 -5.58 2.57
N SER A 88 -0.93 -5.74 2.56
CA SER A 88 -0.22 -6.36 1.44
C SER A 88 -0.65 -7.81 1.17
N PRO A 89 -0.84 -8.69 2.19
CA PRO A 89 -1.31 -10.04 1.93
C PRO A 89 -2.77 -10.04 1.47
N ALA A 90 -3.63 -9.16 2.02
CA ALA A 90 -5.02 -9.05 1.60
C ALA A 90 -5.16 -8.63 0.13
N ILE A 91 -4.28 -7.77 -0.37
CA ILE A 91 -4.28 -7.36 -1.78
C ILE A 91 -3.87 -8.50 -2.68
N LEU A 92 -2.77 -9.19 -2.36
CA LEU A 92 -2.30 -10.35 -3.11
C LEU A 92 -3.39 -11.44 -3.16
N VAL A 93 -3.93 -11.80 -1.99
CA VAL A 93 -5.00 -12.79 -1.86
C VAL A 93 -6.27 -12.31 -2.56
N GLY A 94 -6.61 -11.03 -2.43
CA GLY A 94 -7.75 -10.42 -3.09
C GLY A 94 -7.67 -10.56 -4.60
N ILE A 95 -6.50 -10.29 -5.18
CA ILE A 95 -6.21 -10.44 -6.61
C ILE A 95 -6.26 -11.91 -7.05
N PHE A 96 -5.71 -12.84 -6.26
CA PHE A 96 -5.85 -14.26 -6.56
C PHE A 96 -7.31 -14.72 -6.62
N HIS A 97 -8.17 -14.22 -5.72
CA HIS A 97 -9.60 -14.53 -5.75
C HIS A 97 -10.37 -13.77 -6.84
N TRP A 98 -9.93 -12.56 -7.17
CA TRP A 98 -10.64 -11.70 -8.11
C TRP A 98 -10.46 -12.18 -9.56
N ILE A 99 -9.36 -12.87 -9.86
CA ILE A 99 -9.14 -13.42 -11.20
C ILE A 99 -9.49 -14.90 -11.22
N PRO A 100 -10.62 -15.30 -11.84
CA PRO A 100 -11.17 -16.65 -11.73
C PRO A 100 -10.20 -17.70 -12.27
N ALA A 101 -9.56 -18.46 -11.39
CA ALA A 101 -8.81 -19.66 -11.73
C ALA A 101 -9.77 -20.86 -11.70
N GLU A 102 -9.57 -21.84 -12.58
CA GLU A 102 -10.44 -23.03 -12.69
C GLU A 102 -10.63 -23.76 -11.34
N LYS A 103 -9.61 -23.73 -10.48
CA LYS A 103 -9.61 -24.36 -9.15
C LYS A 103 -9.72 -23.35 -7.99
N GLY A 104 -9.93 -22.08 -8.29
CA GLY A 104 -9.89 -20.98 -7.31
C GLY A 104 -8.49 -20.80 -6.68
N THR A 105 -8.41 -19.92 -5.67
CA THR A 105 -7.17 -19.71 -4.90
C THR A 105 -7.00 -20.83 -3.89
N PRO A 106 -5.88 -21.59 -3.89
CA PRO A 106 -5.66 -22.62 -2.89
C PRO A 106 -5.53 -22.01 -1.49
N LYS A 107 -6.15 -22.65 -0.49
CA LYS A 107 -6.11 -22.19 0.92
C LYS A 107 -4.67 -22.06 1.43
N SER A 108 -3.76 -22.92 0.98
CA SER A 108 -2.34 -22.86 1.32
C SER A 108 -1.69 -21.54 0.89
N ALA A 109 -2.03 -21.00 -0.29
CA ALA A 109 -1.50 -19.71 -0.75
C ALA A 109 -1.99 -18.55 0.11
N VAL A 110 -3.25 -18.61 0.58
CA VAL A 110 -3.81 -17.62 1.51
C VAL A 110 -3.07 -17.66 2.84
N VAL A 111 -2.95 -18.85 3.44
CA VAL A 111 -2.24 -19.05 4.72
C VAL A 111 -0.78 -18.63 4.59
N ALA A 112 -0.10 -19.00 3.50
CA ALA A 112 1.29 -18.64 3.26
C ALA A 112 1.48 -17.12 3.15
N ALA A 113 0.62 -16.41 2.40
CA ALA A 113 0.71 -14.96 2.25
C ALA A 113 0.60 -14.24 3.60
N TYR A 114 -0.40 -14.58 4.41
CA TYR A 114 -0.56 -13.97 5.74
C TYR A 114 0.55 -14.36 6.72
N THR A 115 0.99 -15.63 6.69
CA THR A 115 2.08 -16.11 7.57
C THR A 115 3.38 -15.38 7.27
N ILE A 116 3.76 -15.26 5.99
CA ILE A 116 4.95 -14.51 5.56
C ILE A 116 4.80 -13.04 5.95
N GLY A 117 3.64 -12.42 5.73
CA GLY A 117 3.38 -11.04 6.10
C GLY A 117 3.55 -10.78 7.60
N ILE A 118 3.01 -11.65 8.45
CA ILE A 118 3.15 -11.58 9.91
C ILE A 118 4.62 -11.75 10.34
N ILE A 119 5.33 -12.77 9.81
CA ILE A 119 6.73 -13.00 10.15
C ILE A 119 7.58 -11.78 9.77
N MET A 120 7.43 -11.25 8.55
CA MET A 120 8.16 -10.06 8.11
C MET A 120 7.86 -8.84 8.98
N ALA A 121 6.59 -8.64 9.37
CA ALA A 121 6.19 -7.56 10.26
C ALA A 121 6.83 -7.67 11.65
N LEU A 122 6.88 -8.88 12.22
CA LEU A 122 7.50 -9.12 13.53
C LEU A 122 9.01 -8.86 13.49
N ILE A 123 9.71 -9.32 12.43
CA ILE A 123 11.13 -9.01 12.24
C ILE A 123 11.32 -7.50 12.09
N PHE A 124 10.49 -6.83 11.30
CA PHE A 124 10.56 -5.37 11.12
C PHE A 124 10.40 -4.60 12.44
N ILE A 125 9.46 -5.01 13.31
CA ILE A 125 9.29 -4.42 14.65
C ILE A 125 10.53 -4.65 15.51
N ALA A 126 11.07 -5.88 15.53
CA ALA A 126 12.25 -6.22 16.32
C ALA A 126 13.46 -5.36 15.88
N ILE A 127 13.66 -5.22 14.57
CA ILE A 127 14.73 -4.41 14.01
C ILE A 127 14.53 -2.92 14.32
N ASN A 128 13.31 -2.40 14.23
CA ASN A 128 13.04 -1.00 14.59
C ASN A 128 13.25 -0.71 16.07
N ARG A 129 12.98 -1.67 16.96
CA ARG A 129 13.27 -1.50 18.39
C ARG A 129 14.76 -1.33 18.66
N ILE A 130 15.62 -1.96 17.86
CA ILE A 130 17.08 -1.85 17.95
C ILE A 130 17.57 -0.59 17.20
N GLY A 131 17.01 -0.32 16.03
CA GLY A 131 17.48 0.72 15.12
C GLY A 131 16.99 2.13 15.45
N ILE A 132 15.86 2.30 16.15
CA ILE A 132 15.33 3.63 16.49
C ILE A 132 15.79 4.03 17.88
N SER A 133 16.77 4.94 17.96
CA SER A 133 17.35 5.39 19.23
C SER A 133 16.73 6.67 19.80
N GLY A 134 15.76 7.28 19.10
CA GLY A 134 15.14 8.51 19.57
C GLY A 134 14.18 9.15 18.56
N SER A 135 13.95 10.44 18.74
CA SER A 135 13.12 11.24 17.84
C SER A 135 13.73 12.63 17.63
N GLN A 136 13.64 13.14 16.40
CA GLN A 136 14.04 14.50 16.04
C GLN A 136 12.82 15.40 15.88
N ARG A 137 12.96 16.69 16.22
CA ARG A 137 11.90 17.69 15.98
C ARG A 137 11.93 18.12 14.51
N LEU A 138 10.81 17.95 13.81
CA LEU A 138 10.63 18.37 12.41
C LEU A 138 10.35 19.86 12.27
N GLY A 139 9.66 20.43 13.25
CA GLY A 139 9.21 21.81 13.25
C GLY A 139 8.12 22.04 14.29
N THR A 140 7.60 23.26 14.31
CA THR A 140 6.51 23.67 15.21
C THR A 140 5.36 24.19 14.35
N PHE A 141 4.14 23.71 14.60
CA PHE A 141 2.92 24.13 13.91
C PHE A 141 1.85 24.49 14.94
N ALA A 142 1.32 25.71 14.88
CA ALA A 142 0.29 26.19 15.80
C ALA A 142 0.60 25.93 17.29
N GLY A 143 1.87 26.10 17.70
CA GLY A 143 2.34 25.85 19.07
C GLY A 143 2.62 24.38 19.41
N LEU A 144 2.32 23.43 18.52
CA LEU A 144 2.62 22.01 18.69
C LEU A 144 3.95 21.65 18.02
N ASN A 145 4.82 20.94 18.74
CA ASN A 145 6.06 20.41 18.19
C ASN A 145 5.80 19.08 17.48
N LEU A 146 6.30 18.95 16.26
CA LEU A 146 6.23 17.72 15.48
C LEU A 146 7.53 16.94 15.63
N TYR A 147 7.42 15.65 15.87
CA TYR A 147 8.56 14.76 16.04
C TYR A 147 8.55 13.65 15.00
N ASP A 148 9.71 13.10 14.65
CA ASP A 148 9.78 11.82 13.94
C ASP A 148 10.87 10.94 14.50
N ALA A 149 10.73 9.62 14.30
CA ALA A 149 11.74 8.65 14.68
C ALA A 149 13.05 8.93 13.91
N VAL A 150 14.17 8.70 14.60
CA VAL A 150 15.49 8.73 13.99
C VAL A 150 16.03 7.31 13.97
N TRP A 151 16.30 6.82 12.76
CA TRP A 151 16.84 5.49 12.53
C TRP A 151 18.36 5.54 12.48
N PHE A 152 19.00 4.57 13.15
CA PHE A 152 20.42 4.29 13.09
C PHE A 152 21.32 5.50 13.39
N SER A 153 20.87 6.41 14.25
CA SER A 153 21.65 7.58 14.66
C SER A 153 22.71 7.29 15.72
N ALA A 154 22.54 6.23 16.49
CA ALA A 154 23.57 5.75 17.42
C ALA A 154 24.41 4.66 16.74
N PRO A 155 25.74 4.62 16.95
CA PRO A 155 26.57 3.55 16.44
C PRO A 155 26.14 2.21 17.04
N LEU A 156 25.82 1.25 16.18
CA LEU A 156 25.38 -0.09 16.55
C LEU A 156 26.38 -1.13 16.03
N PRO A 157 26.69 -2.18 16.80
CA PRO A 157 27.37 -3.35 16.26
C PRO A 157 26.55 -3.91 15.08
N HIS A 158 27.21 -4.29 13.99
CA HIS A 158 26.56 -4.88 12.81
C HIS A 158 25.45 -4.00 12.19
N GLN A 159 25.61 -2.68 12.23
CA GLN A 159 24.62 -1.72 11.73
C GLN A 159 24.23 -1.98 10.26
N SER A 160 25.19 -2.32 9.40
CA SER A 160 24.93 -2.67 7.99
C SER A 160 23.99 -3.85 7.86
N GLU A 161 24.23 -4.92 8.62
CA GLU A 161 23.45 -6.15 8.60
C GLU A 161 22.02 -5.89 9.09
N ILE A 162 21.87 -5.07 10.13
CA ILE A 162 20.56 -4.66 10.65
C ILE A 162 19.79 -3.85 9.60
N ILE A 163 20.45 -2.91 8.92
CA ILE A 163 19.86 -2.14 7.81
C ILE A 163 19.44 -3.08 6.67
N PHE A 164 20.28 -4.06 6.30
CA PHE A 164 19.94 -5.05 5.27
C PHE A 164 18.70 -5.87 5.65
N ILE A 165 18.61 -6.35 6.89
CA ILE A 165 17.43 -7.08 7.36
C ILE A 165 16.19 -6.16 7.31
N HIS A 166 16.31 -4.90 7.71
CA HIS A 166 15.23 -3.91 7.63
C HIS A 166 14.72 -3.69 6.19
N LEU A 167 15.63 -3.69 5.20
CA LEU A 167 15.27 -3.51 3.79
C LEU A 167 14.73 -4.79 3.16
N ILE A 168 15.32 -5.94 3.47
CA ILE A 168 14.88 -7.25 2.97
C ILE A 168 13.47 -7.58 3.47
N THR A 169 13.17 -7.30 4.74
CA THR A 169 11.82 -7.52 5.28
C THR A 169 10.77 -6.73 4.51
N GLN A 170 11.03 -5.45 4.22
CA GLN A 170 10.17 -4.61 3.38
C GLN A 170 10.11 -5.07 1.92
N LEU A 171 11.23 -5.57 1.38
CA LEU A 171 11.31 -6.11 0.02
C LEU A 171 10.44 -7.35 -0.13
N ILE A 172 10.38 -8.22 0.89
CA ILE A 172 9.51 -9.40 0.89
C ILE A 172 8.04 -8.97 1.07
N SER A 173 7.76 -8.21 2.14
CA SER A 173 6.44 -7.62 2.38
C SER A 173 6.60 -6.18 2.86
N PRO A 174 6.00 -5.17 2.22
CA PRO A 174 4.90 -5.31 1.27
C PRO A 174 5.32 -5.37 -0.21
N VAL A 175 6.58 -5.05 -0.56
CA VAL A 175 6.99 -4.84 -1.96
C VAL A 175 6.81 -6.09 -2.82
N GLY A 176 7.33 -7.23 -2.36
CA GLY A 176 7.26 -8.50 -3.08
C GLY A 176 5.81 -8.92 -3.34
N PHE A 177 4.91 -8.67 -2.39
CA PHE A 177 3.49 -8.96 -2.57
C PHE A 177 2.83 -8.07 -3.61
N PHE A 178 3.15 -6.78 -3.66
CA PHE A 178 2.65 -5.89 -4.70
C PHE A 178 3.20 -6.25 -6.09
N LEU A 179 4.49 -6.59 -6.19
CA LEU A 179 5.08 -7.04 -7.45
C LEU A 179 4.48 -8.36 -7.93
N LEU A 180 4.29 -9.33 -7.03
CA LEU A 180 3.67 -10.61 -7.37
C LEU A 180 2.21 -10.42 -7.80
N ALA A 181 1.46 -9.57 -7.09
CA ALA A 181 0.11 -9.20 -7.46
C ALA A 181 0.04 -8.53 -8.84
N ALA A 182 0.93 -7.57 -9.11
CA ALA A 182 1.01 -6.88 -10.40
C ALA A 182 1.37 -7.85 -11.54
N ALA A 183 2.35 -8.73 -11.32
CA ALA A 183 2.74 -9.76 -12.28
C ALA A 183 1.59 -10.72 -12.59
N TYR A 184 0.83 -11.12 -11.57
CA TYR A 184 -0.34 -11.98 -11.74
C TYR A 184 -1.46 -11.29 -12.55
N VAL A 185 -1.77 -10.04 -12.22
CA VAL A 185 -2.73 -9.21 -12.98
C VAL A 185 -2.28 -9.06 -14.43
N ARG A 186 -0.99 -8.78 -14.66
CA ARG A 186 -0.41 -8.66 -16.00
C ARG A 186 -0.56 -9.94 -16.80
N HIS A 187 -0.15 -11.07 -16.24
CA HIS A 187 -0.27 -12.38 -16.89
C HIS A 187 -1.72 -12.65 -17.31
N ARG A 188 -2.67 -12.36 -16.44
CA ARG A 188 -4.10 -12.58 -16.71
C ARG A 188 -4.66 -11.62 -17.73
N ARG A 189 -4.21 -10.36 -17.74
CA ARG A 189 -4.58 -9.37 -18.75
C ARG A 189 -4.21 -9.81 -20.17
N TYR A 190 -3.03 -10.41 -20.35
CA TYR A 190 -2.61 -10.90 -21.67
C TYR A 190 -3.30 -12.21 -22.08
N ASN A 191 -3.76 -13.01 -21.11
CA ASN A 191 -4.47 -14.27 -21.36
C ASN A 191 -6.00 -14.13 -21.20
N TYR A 192 -6.53 -12.91 -21.34
CA TYR A 192 -7.96 -12.68 -21.17
C TYR A 192 -8.73 -13.11 -22.43
N PRO A 193 -9.81 -13.90 -22.30
CA PRO A 193 -10.54 -14.41 -23.46
C PRO A 193 -11.20 -13.28 -24.25
N LEU A 194 -10.90 -13.20 -25.56
CA LEU A 194 -11.45 -12.20 -26.47
C LEU A 194 -12.98 -12.32 -26.63
N SER A 195 -13.53 -13.52 -26.45
CA SER A 195 -14.97 -13.80 -26.48
C SER A 195 -15.71 -13.39 -25.21
N SER A 196 -15.03 -12.85 -24.20
CA SER A 196 -15.66 -12.45 -22.95
C SER A 196 -16.63 -11.28 -23.15
N VAL A 197 -17.81 -11.40 -22.55
CA VAL A 197 -18.84 -10.36 -22.48
C VAL A 197 -18.31 -9.09 -21.79
N TYR A 198 -17.27 -9.20 -20.95
CA TYR A 198 -16.64 -8.07 -20.27
C TYR A 198 -15.36 -7.60 -20.98
N ASN A 199 -15.52 -6.99 -22.15
CA ASN A 199 -14.42 -6.60 -23.05
C ASN A 199 -13.48 -5.49 -22.49
N LEU A 200 -13.90 -4.75 -21.46
CA LEU A 200 -13.07 -3.70 -20.85
C LEU A 200 -12.22 -4.18 -19.66
N MET A 201 -12.31 -5.44 -19.25
CA MET A 201 -11.51 -5.94 -18.14
C MET A 201 -10.00 -5.86 -18.35
N PRO A 202 -9.45 -6.16 -19.54
CA PRO A 202 -8.02 -5.98 -19.78
C PRO A 202 -7.56 -4.54 -19.52
N LYS A 203 -8.39 -3.55 -19.90
CA LYS A 203 -8.10 -2.13 -19.67
C LYS A 203 -8.13 -1.78 -18.18
N LYS A 204 -9.08 -2.31 -17.41
CA LYS A 204 -9.13 -2.14 -15.95
C LYS A 204 -7.91 -2.74 -15.26
N TRP A 205 -7.54 -3.96 -15.64
CA TRP A 205 -6.36 -4.64 -15.11
C TRP A 205 -5.07 -3.93 -15.48
N LYS A 206 -4.99 -3.25 -16.63
CA LYS A 206 -3.84 -2.40 -16.98
C LYS A 206 -3.67 -1.26 -15.97
N TYR A 207 -4.75 -0.59 -15.58
CA TYR A 207 -4.68 0.47 -14.57
C TYR A 207 -4.28 -0.05 -13.18
N LEU A 208 -4.83 -1.20 -12.77
CA LEU A 208 -4.44 -1.86 -11.52
C LEU A 208 -2.96 -2.29 -11.53
N GLU A 209 -2.50 -2.91 -12.62
CA GLU A 209 -1.10 -3.29 -12.83
C GLU A 209 -0.18 -2.06 -12.70
N SER A 210 -0.51 -0.96 -13.39
CA SER A 210 0.25 0.28 -13.32
C SER A 210 0.29 0.87 -11.92
N GLY A 211 -0.83 0.88 -11.20
CA GLY A 211 -0.91 1.38 -9.82
C GLY A 211 -0.03 0.58 -8.86
N LEU A 212 -0.15 -0.75 -8.90
CA LEU A 212 0.65 -1.66 -8.08
C LEU A 212 2.15 -1.54 -8.37
N PHE A 213 2.56 -1.50 -9.64
CA PHE A 213 3.97 -1.32 -10.01
C PHE A 213 4.49 0.04 -9.54
N LEU A 214 3.76 1.12 -9.79
CA LEU A 214 4.18 2.46 -9.39
C LEU A 214 4.40 2.53 -7.88
N PHE A 215 3.47 1.97 -7.09
CA PHE A 215 3.62 1.96 -5.64
C PHE A 215 4.78 1.07 -5.19
N ALA A 216 4.92 -0.14 -5.74
CA ALA A 216 6.03 -1.04 -5.40
C ALA A 216 7.41 -0.44 -5.75
N PHE A 217 7.57 0.14 -6.93
CA PHE A 217 8.81 0.80 -7.34
C PHE A 217 9.13 2.01 -6.46
N SER A 218 8.13 2.78 -6.03
CA SER A 218 8.35 3.90 -5.12
C SER A 218 8.93 3.46 -3.77
N LEU A 219 8.51 2.30 -3.26
CA LEU A 219 9.03 1.72 -2.02
C LEU A 219 10.47 1.21 -2.21
N ILE A 220 10.78 0.61 -3.37
CA ILE A 220 12.17 0.23 -3.72
C ILE A 220 13.07 1.46 -3.77
N VAL A 221 12.65 2.51 -4.46
CA VAL A 221 13.41 3.77 -4.56
C VAL A 221 13.61 4.39 -3.19
N ALA A 222 12.58 4.41 -2.34
CA ALA A 222 12.70 4.89 -0.96
C ALA A 222 13.69 4.03 -0.13
N GLY A 223 13.67 2.70 -0.30
CA GLY A 223 14.60 1.79 0.36
C GLY A 223 16.05 1.96 -0.09
N LEU A 224 16.28 2.13 -1.39
CA LEU A 224 17.61 2.44 -1.93
C LEU A 224 18.12 3.79 -1.44
N ALA A 225 17.25 4.80 -1.42
CA ALA A 225 17.58 6.11 -0.87
C ALA A 225 17.89 6.04 0.63
N ALA A 226 17.20 5.19 1.40
CA ALA A 226 17.53 4.94 2.80
C ALA A 226 18.91 4.30 2.98
N PHE A 227 19.28 3.38 2.08
CA PHE A 227 20.55 2.67 2.11
C PHE A 227 21.74 3.60 1.81
N PHE A 228 21.66 4.39 0.74
CA PHE A 228 22.77 5.25 0.31
C PHE A 228 22.78 6.64 0.95
N GLY A 229 21.61 7.16 1.33
CA GLY A 229 21.46 8.53 1.80
C GLY A 229 21.63 8.71 3.31
N GLN A 230 21.65 7.64 4.11
CA GLN A 230 21.21 7.66 5.52
C GLN A 230 19.69 7.90 5.58
N TYR A 231 19.02 7.42 6.64
CA TYR A 231 17.56 7.46 6.80
C TYR A 231 17.05 8.91 6.97
N TYR A 232 17.02 9.67 5.87
CA TYR A 232 16.57 11.05 5.87
C TYR A 232 15.08 11.13 6.22
N THR A 233 14.78 12.22 6.89
CA THR A 233 13.47 12.60 7.43
C THR A 233 12.41 12.93 6.36
N TYR A 234 12.54 12.49 5.11
CA TYR A 234 11.52 12.72 4.08
C TYR A 234 11.38 11.59 3.06
N LEU A 235 12.04 10.44 3.28
CA LEU A 235 12.02 9.31 2.34
C LEU A 235 10.60 8.80 2.07
N TRP A 236 9.69 8.98 3.02
CA TRP A 236 8.29 8.60 2.88
C TRP A 236 7.50 9.41 1.86
N VAL A 237 7.92 10.64 1.56
CA VAL A 237 7.25 11.48 0.56
C VAL A 237 7.24 10.79 -0.79
N ILE A 238 8.28 10.01 -1.10
CA ILE A 238 8.42 9.25 -2.34
C ILE A 238 7.22 8.30 -2.49
N TYR A 239 6.99 7.43 -1.50
CA TYR A 239 5.94 6.42 -1.61
C TYR A 239 4.54 6.99 -1.36
N PHE A 240 4.36 8.05 -0.57
CA PHE A 240 3.05 8.69 -0.43
C PHE A 240 2.63 9.42 -1.70
N SER A 241 3.55 10.11 -2.37
CA SER A 241 3.27 10.78 -3.65
C SER A 241 2.95 9.76 -4.73
N ALA A 242 3.71 8.66 -4.79
CA ALA A 242 3.42 7.55 -5.69
C ALA A 242 2.06 6.90 -5.37
N ALA A 243 1.69 6.77 -4.09
CA ALA A 243 0.39 6.24 -3.70
C ALA A 243 -0.78 7.11 -4.19
N ILE A 244 -0.65 8.44 -4.15
CA ILE A 244 -1.65 9.38 -4.71
C ILE A 244 -1.81 9.11 -6.22
N VAL A 245 -0.69 9.09 -6.96
CA VAL A 245 -0.72 8.87 -8.42
C VAL A 245 -1.28 7.49 -8.74
N ALA A 246 -0.85 6.44 -8.03
CA ALA A 246 -1.36 5.09 -8.18
C ALA A 246 -2.87 5.02 -7.93
N GLY A 247 -3.35 5.65 -6.84
CA GLY A 247 -4.77 5.70 -6.52
C GLY A 247 -5.60 6.42 -7.58
N VAL A 248 -5.09 7.52 -8.15
CA VAL A 248 -5.76 8.22 -9.26
C VAL A 248 -5.84 7.33 -10.52
N ILE A 249 -4.75 6.66 -10.88
CA ILE A 249 -4.70 5.72 -12.01
C ILE A 249 -5.72 4.58 -11.80
N GLU A 250 -5.75 3.99 -10.61
CA GLU A 250 -6.68 2.91 -10.28
C GLU A 250 -8.14 3.39 -10.26
N LEU A 251 -8.40 4.61 -9.78
CA LEU A 251 -9.74 5.19 -9.78
C LEU A 251 -10.32 5.33 -11.20
N ILE A 252 -9.48 5.65 -12.19
CA ILE A 252 -9.88 5.63 -13.61
C ILE A 252 -10.35 4.22 -13.99
N GLY A 253 -9.59 3.19 -13.62
CA GLY A 253 -9.94 1.78 -13.86
C GLY A 253 -11.24 1.36 -13.16
N ILE A 254 -11.46 1.78 -11.90
CA ILE A 254 -12.66 1.48 -11.12
C ILE A 254 -13.92 2.03 -11.81
N LYS A 255 -13.84 3.27 -12.31
CA LYS A 255 -14.96 3.98 -12.94
C LYS A 255 -15.35 3.38 -14.29
N LEU A 256 -14.43 2.74 -15.00
CA LEU A 256 -14.73 2.10 -16.28
C LEU A 256 -15.90 1.10 -16.15
N PRO A 257 -16.83 1.07 -17.12
CA PRO A 257 -17.82 0.01 -17.18
C PRO A 257 -17.14 -1.34 -17.50
N PRO A 258 -17.79 -2.47 -17.22
CA PRO A 258 -17.26 -3.80 -17.56
C PRO A 258 -17.30 -4.07 -19.08
N ARG A 259 -18.13 -3.34 -19.83
CA ARG A 259 -18.27 -3.42 -21.29
C ARG A 259 -18.45 -2.03 -21.91
N GLU A 260 -18.04 -1.84 -23.16
CA GLU A 260 -18.19 -0.59 -23.92
C GLU A 260 -19.65 -0.18 -24.17
N ALA A 261 -20.54 -1.15 -24.42
CA ALA A 261 -21.98 -0.98 -24.49
C ALA A 261 -22.64 -1.63 -23.27
N PRO A 262 -22.89 -0.89 -22.17
CA PRO A 262 -23.41 -1.48 -20.94
C PRO A 262 -24.87 -1.95 -21.04
N GLN A 263 -25.61 -1.47 -22.05
CA GLN A 263 -27.02 -1.84 -22.27
C GLN A 263 -27.17 -3.30 -22.72
N ASP A 264 -26.18 -3.84 -23.45
CA ASP A 264 -26.17 -5.22 -23.92
C ASP A 264 -26.23 -6.25 -22.77
N LEU A 265 -25.80 -5.87 -21.57
CA LEU A 265 -25.85 -6.70 -20.36
C LEU A 265 -27.24 -6.79 -19.72
N LYS A 266 -28.20 -5.97 -20.16
CA LYS A 266 -29.59 -6.04 -19.68
C LYS A 266 -30.44 -7.08 -20.43
N ASN A 267 -29.97 -7.53 -21.59
CA ASN A 267 -30.69 -8.42 -22.51
C ASN A 267 -30.04 -9.82 -22.61
N SER A 268 -29.11 -10.15 -21.71
CA SER A 268 -28.36 -11.41 -21.61
C SER A 268 -28.55 -12.04 -20.24
#